data_AF-A0A922CUU1-F1
#
_entry.id   AF-A0A922CUU1-F1
#
_cell.length_a   1.000
_cell.length_b   1.000
_cell.length_c   1.000
_cell.angle_alpha   90.00
_cell.angle_beta   90.00
_cell.angle_gamma   90.00
#
_symmetry.space_group_name_H-M   'P 1'
#
loop_
_entity.id
_entity.type
_entity.pdbx_description
1 polymer ?
#
loop_
_entity_poly.entity_id
_entity_poly.type
_entity_poly.pdbx_seq_one_letter_code
_entity_poly.pdbx_strand_id
1 'polypeptide(L)'
;MPPVWRCVFGCPTDGISLHNFPNPRRFPEQFQKWIELVGEPVEDLTPDEIFGKKKVCNLHFTIDDRNRNNRLNAIATPVPFPYQKTSKKGRGSQFTSCFFYHLPE
;
A
#
# COMPACT_ATOMS: atom_id res chain seq x y z
N MET A 1 23.90 2.74 -3.71
CA MET A 1 22.74 2.00 -3.17
C MET A 1 21.50 2.49 -3.88
N PRO A 2 20.66 1.62 -4.47
CA PRO A 2 19.43 2.07 -5.11
C PRO A 2 18.51 2.73 -4.07
N PRO A 3 17.76 3.77 -4.44
CA PRO A 3 16.81 4.41 -3.52
C PRO A 3 15.81 3.37 -3.02
N VAL A 4 15.75 3.20 -1.70
CA VAL A 4 14.76 2.33 -1.04
C VAL A 4 13.40 3.01 -1.09
N TRP A 5 12.63 2.70 -2.12
CA TRP A 5 11.23 3.10 -2.20
C TRP A 5 10.49 2.43 -1.04
N ARG A 6 9.90 3.22 -0.16
CA ARG A 6 9.10 2.73 0.98
C ARG A 6 7.62 2.82 0.68
N CYS A 7 6.87 1.85 1.21
CA CYS A 7 5.42 1.94 1.24
C CYS A 7 5.03 3.15 2.10
N VAL A 8 3.97 3.86 1.70
CA VAL A 8 3.44 4.98 2.49
C VAL A 8 3.00 4.56 3.90
N PHE A 9 2.61 3.29 4.06
CA PHE A 9 2.28 2.67 5.36
C PHE A 9 3.50 2.12 6.13
N GLY A 10 4.73 2.39 5.69
CA GLY A 10 5.95 1.99 6.40
C GLY A 10 6.33 0.50 6.28
N CYS A 11 5.72 -0.25 5.36
CA CYS A 11 6.03 -1.67 5.16
C CYS A 11 7.45 -1.93 4.62
N PRO A 12 8.06 -3.08 4.94
CA PRO A 12 9.28 -3.53 4.29
C PRO A 12 9.01 -3.77 2.80
N THR A 13 9.86 -3.23 1.93
CA THR A 13 9.68 -3.28 0.47
C THR A 13 10.62 -4.27 -0.23
N ASP A 14 11.35 -5.06 0.55
CA ASP A 14 12.31 -6.04 0.04
C ASP A 14 11.60 -7.17 -0.74
N GLY A 15 11.81 -7.21 -2.06
CA GLY A 15 11.16 -8.17 -2.95
C GLY A 15 9.66 -7.94 -3.20
N ILE A 16 9.10 -6.80 -2.79
CA ILE A 16 7.67 -6.50 -2.93
C ILE A 16 7.41 -5.54 -4.09
N SER A 17 6.42 -5.84 -4.91
CA SER A 17 5.94 -4.93 -5.95
C SER A 17 5.30 -3.69 -5.31
N LEU A 18 5.79 -2.52 -5.71
CA LEU A 18 5.25 -1.22 -5.32
C LEU A 18 4.41 -0.65 -6.45
N HIS A 19 3.25 -0.13 -6.10
CA HIS A 19 2.31 0.50 -7.00
C HIS A 19 2.29 2.01 -6.74
N ASN A 20 2.25 2.79 -7.83
CA ASN A 20 2.07 4.23 -7.74
C ASN A 20 0.60 4.54 -7.42
N PHE A 21 0.36 5.74 -6.92
CA PHE A 21 -1.00 6.24 -6.76
C PHE A 21 -1.72 6.35 -8.12
N PRO A 22 -3.06 6.39 -8.14
CA PRO A 22 -3.83 6.70 -9.35
C PRO A 22 -3.41 8.06 -9.90
N ASN A 23 -3.53 8.27 -11.21
CA ASN A 23 -3.24 9.59 -11.77
C ASN A 23 -4.35 10.58 -11.34
N PRO A 24 -4.05 11.67 -10.62
CA PRO A 24 -5.07 12.58 -10.09
C PRO A 24 -5.86 13.30 -11.19
N ARG A 25 -5.28 13.48 -12.39
CA ARG A 25 -5.95 14.11 -13.54
C ARG A 25 -6.90 13.16 -14.27
N ARG A 26 -6.63 11.85 -14.26
CA ARG A 26 -7.45 10.83 -14.95
C ARG A 26 -8.46 10.15 -14.04
N PHE A 27 -8.09 9.97 -12.77
CA PHE A 27 -8.88 9.24 -11.77
C PHE A 27 -8.89 10.01 -10.44
N PRO A 28 -9.44 11.23 -10.42
CA PRO A 28 -9.44 12.08 -9.22
C PRO A 28 -10.18 11.42 -8.04
N GLU A 29 -11.32 10.79 -8.29
CA GLU A 29 -12.10 10.12 -7.25
C GLU A 29 -11.35 8.95 -6.61
N GLN A 30 -10.67 8.14 -7.43
CA GLN A 30 -9.88 7.01 -6.93
C GLN A 30 -8.64 7.49 -6.18
N PHE A 31 -8.01 8.55 -6.68
CA PHE A 31 -6.90 9.20 -6.01
C PHE A 31 -7.30 9.70 -4.62
N GLN A 32 -8.42 10.43 -4.53
CA GLN A 32 -8.95 10.94 -3.27
C GLN A 32 -9.21 9.81 -2.26
N LYS A 33 -9.83 8.70 -2.69
CA LYS A 33 -10.02 7.52 -1.83
C LYS A 33 -8.70 6.97 -1.28
N TRP A 34 -7.66 6.91 -2.12
CA TRP A 34 -6.35 6.45 -1.64
C TRP A 34 -5.76 7.41 -0.60
N ILE A 35 -5.91 8.72 -0.77
CA ILE A 35 -5.46 9.72 0.20
C ILE A 35 -6.19 9.53 1.53
N GLU A 36 -7.52 9.42 1.51
CA GLU A 36 -8.35 9.22 2.70
C GLU A 36 -7.99 7.93 3.45
N LEU A 37 -7.62 6.87 2.72
CA LEU A 37 -7.23 5.58 3.31
C LEU A 37 -5.82 5.59 3.89
N VAL A 38 -4.93 6.41 3.33
CA VAL A 38 -3.54 6.54 3.79
C VAL A 38 -3.45 7.47 5.00
N GLY A 39 -4.25 8.54 5.02
CA GLY A 39 -4.21 9.58 6.06
C GLY A 39 -2.94 10.44 6.04
N GLU A 40 -2.75 11.25 7.07
CA GLU A 40 -1.54 12.04 7.32
C GLU A 40 -0.28 11.16 7.33
N PRO A 41 0.74 11.38 6.47
CA PRO A 41 1.33 12.67 6.11
C PRO A 41 1.38 12.91 4.58
N VAL A 42 0.28 12.62 3.87
CA VAL A 42 0.16 12.96 2.43
C VAL A 42 -0.59 14.27 2.18
N GLU A 43 -1.21 14.88 3.19
CA GLU A 43 -2.00 16.12 3.03
C GLU A 43 -1.12 17.34 2.69
N ASP A 44 0.14 17.36 3.14
CA ASP A 44 1.11 18.43 2.84
C ASP A 44 1.67 18.43 1.41
N LEU A 45 1.42 17.36 0.63
CA LEU A 45 2.00 17.19 -0.70
C LEU A 45 0.98 17.49 -1.79
N THR A 46 1.46 18.03 -2.91
CA THR A 46 0.59 18.21 -4.08
C THR A 46 0.21 16.85 -4.69
N PRO A 47 -0.95 16.72 -5.35
CA PRO A 47 -1.39 15.46 -5.97
C PRO A 47 -0.35 14.88 -6.95
N ASP A 48 0.31 15.74 -7.73
CA ASP A 48 1.39 15.37 -8.65
C ASP A 48 2.62 14.83 -7.92
N GLU A 49 2.97 15.42 -6.76
CA GLU A 49 4.05 14.91 -5.92
C GLU A 49 3.72 13.58 -5.28
N ILE A 50 2.49 13.39 -4.79
CA ILE A 50 2.05 12.11 -4.23
C ILE A 50 2.13 11.03 -5.31
N PHE A 51 1.63 11.31 -6.51
CA PHE A 51 1.69 10.40 -7.65
C PHE A 51 3.12 9.97 -8.00
N GLY A 52 4.10 10.88 -7.92
CA GLY A 52 5.49 10.62 -8.26
C GLY A 52 6.36 10.07 -7.12
N LYS A 53 6.11 10.49 -5.87
CA LYS A 53 6.98 10.22 -4.71
C LYS A 53 6.44 9.12 -3.79
N LYS A 54 5.12 8.94 -3.71
CA LYS A 54 4.48 7.98 -2.78
C LYS A 54 4.10 6.70 -3.51
N LYS A 55 4.32 5.57 -2.84
CA LYS A 55 4.00 4.24 -3.37
C LYS A 55 3.33 3.38 -2.30
N VAL A 56 2.51 2.45 -2.75
CA VAL A 56 1.83 1.47 -1.89
C VAL A 56 2.27 0.07 -2.30
N CYS A 57 2.62 -0.77 -1.34
CA CYS A 57 3.04 -2.14 -1.64
C CYS A 57 1.84 -3.05 -1.93
N ASN A 58 2.10 -4.16 -2.64
CA ASN A 58 1.05 -5.12 -3.00
C ASN A 58 0.35 -5.80 -1.79
N LEU A 59 0.87 -5.64 -0.57
CA LEU A 59 0.26 -6.18 0.65
C LEU A 59 -1.04 -5.47 1.02
N HIS A 60 -1.26 -4.26 0.52
CA HIS A 60 -2.50 -3.51 0.74
C HIS A 60 -3.57 -3.78 -0.32
N PHE A 61 -3.30 -4.67 -1.28
CA PHE A 61 -4.22 -5.00 -2.35
C PHE A 61 -4.51 -6.50 -2.34
N THR A 62 -5.74 -6.86 -2.68
CA THR A 62 -6.09 -8.27 -2.82
C THR A 62 -5.57 -8.84 -4.14
N ILE A 63 -5.62 -10.16 -4.28
CA ILE A 63 -5.30 -10.81 -5.56
C ILE A 63 -6.35 -10.45 -6.62
N ASP A 64 -7.59 -10.20 -6.20
CA ASP A 64 -8.71 -9.85 -7.10
C ASP A 64 -8.55 -8.42 -7.66
N ASP A 65 -7.95 -7.52 -6.87
CA ASP A 65 -7.56 -6.18 -7.31
C ASP A 65 -6.48 -6.17 -8.40
N ARG A 66 -5.87 -7.32 -8.69
CA ARG A 66 -4.78 -7.46 -9.65
C ARG A 66 -5.21 -8.25 -10.86
N ASN A 67 -4.85 -7.74 -12.04
CA ASN A 67 -5.00 -8.50 -13.27
C ASN A 67 -3.86 -9.53 -13.45
N ARG A 68 -4.00 -10.40 -14.48
CA ARG A 68 -2.99 -11.41 -14.84
C ARG A 68 -1.59 -10.84 -15.12
N ASN A 69 -1.49 -9.55 -15.45
CA ASN A 69 -0.23 -8.85 -15.71
C ASN A 69 0.33 -8.15 -14.47
N ASN A 70 -0.17 -8.48 -13.28
CA ASN A 70 0.25 -7.88 -12.01
C ASN A 70 0.01 -6.36 -11.94
N ARG A 71 -0.92 -5.83 -12.74
CA ARG A 71 -1.36 -4.42 -12.66
C ARG A 71 -2.60 -4.33 -11.79
N LEU A 72 -2.71 -3.24 -11.04
CA LEU A 72 -3.92 -2.95 -10.27
C LEU A 72 -5.08 -2.57 -11.19
N ASN A 73 -6.26 -3.03 -10.83
CA ASN A 73 -7.51 -2.61 -11.46
C ASN A 73 -7.76 -1.12 -11.17
N ALA A 74 -8.44 -0.42 -12.09
CA ALA A 74 -8.69 1.01 -11.97
C ALA A 74 -9.55 1.38 -10.74
N ILE A 75 -10.30 0.42 -10.20
CA ILE A 75 -11.16 0.57 -9.02
C ILE A 75 -10.49 0.09 -7.72
N ALA A 76 -9.27 -0.47 -7.79
CA ALA A 76 -8.60 -1.05 -6.64
C ALA A 76 -8.22 0.03 -5.60
N THR A 77 -8.58 -0.18 -4.35
CA THR A 77 -8.27 0.70 -3.21
C THR A 77 -7.38 -0.02 -2.20
N PRO A 78 -6.32 0.62 -1.68
CA PRO A 78 -5.47 0.02 -0.67
C PRO A 78 -6.20 -0.07 0.66
N VAL A 79 -6.05 -1.18 1.39
CA VAL A 79 -6.57 -1.28 2.76
C VAL A 79 -5.52 -0.80 3.78
N PRO A 80 -5.89 0.01 4.80
CA PRO A 80 -4.95 0.58 5.76
C PRO A 80 -4.30 -0.46 6.68
N PHE A 81 -5.00 -1.56 6.96
CA PHE A 81 -4.41 -2.69 7.68
C PHE A 81 -3.62 -3.60 6.73
N PRO A 82 -2.51 -4.20 7.15
CA PRO A 82 -1.84 -5.21 6.34
C PRO A 82 -2.81 -6.36 6.10
N TYR A 83 -3.31 -6.48 4.87
CA TYR A 83 -4.00 -7.68 4.43
C TYR A 83 -2.96 -8.80 4.40
N GLN A 84 -3.03 -9.68 5.40
CA GLN A 84 -2.18 -10.85 5.48
C GLN A 84 -2.46 -11.75 4.28
N LYS A 85 -1.43 -12.08 3.51
CA LYS A 85 -1.49 -13.25 2.62
C LYS A 85 -1.80 -14.45 3.48
N THR A 86 -2.94 -15.09 3.26
CA THR A 86 -3.05 -16.52 3.53
C THR A 86 -2.13 -17.22 2.51
N SER A 87 -0.86 -17.35 2.87
CA SER A 87 0.05 -18.27 2.19
C SER A 87 -0.48 -19.68 2.44
N LYS A 88 -1.02 -20.33 1.41
CA LYS A 88 -1.32 -21.76 1.49
C LYS A 88 0.00 -22.51 1.72
N LYS A 89 0.19 -22.96 2.97
CA LYS A 89 1.12 -23.97 3.50
C LYS A 89 2.50 -24.07 2.82
N GLY A 90 3.48 -23.43 3.45
CA GLY A 90 4.91 -23.81 3.39
C GLY A 90 5.51 -23.59 4.77
N ARG A 91 6.22 -24.59 5.30
CA ARG A 91 6.68 -24.71 6.70
C ARG A 91 7.44 -23.48 7.18
N GLY A 92 7.09 -23.04 8.40
CA GLY A 92 7.97 -22.37 9.37
C GLY A 92 8.65 -21.08 8.94
N SER A 93 8.12 -19.94 9.37
CA SER A 93 8.98 -18.86 9.88
C SER A 93 8.17 -17.90 10.73
N GLN A 94 8.73 -17.54 11.88
CA GLN A 94 8.12 -16.70 12.90
C GLN A 94 7.83 -15.32 12.32
N PHE A 95 6.56 -14.91 12.33
CA PHE A 95 6.20 -13.50 12.18
C PHE A 95 6.09 -12.92 13.58
N THR A 96 7.07 -12.12 13.98
CA THR A 96 6.95 -11.21 15.13
C THR A 96 5.84 -10.21 14.81
N SER A 97 4.67 -10.46 15.39
CA SER A 97 3.56 -9.52 15.45
C SER A 97 3.99 -8.34 16.34
N CYS A 98 4.38 -7.23 15.72
CA CYS A 98 4.42 -5.95 16.43
C CYS A 98 3.03 -5.34 16.39
N PHE A 99 2.12 -5.85 17.21
CA PHE A 99 0.89 -5.16 17.62
C PHE A 99 0.93 -5.03 19.14
N PHE A 100 1.66 -4.03 19.64
CA PHE A 100 1.38 -3.45 20.96
C PHE A 100 0.58 -2.17 20.68
N TYR A 101 -0.73 -2.31 20.49
CA TYR A 101 -1.62 -1.18 20.77
C TYR A 101 -1.78 -1.16 22.29
N HIS A 102 -1.12 -0.18 22.90
CA HIS A 102 -1.34 0.19 24.27
C HIS A 102 -2.78 0.71 24.39
N LEU A 103 -3.62 -0.06 25.07
CA LEU A 103 -4.98 0.32 25.46
C LEU A 103 -4.85 1.24 26.69
N PRO A 104 -5.25 2.53 26.66
CA PRO A 104 -5.41 3.27 27.89
C PRO A 104 -6.69 2.82 28.60
N GLU A 105 -6.56 2.64 29.92
CA GLU A 105 -7.58 2.17 30.88
C GLU A 105 -8.82 3.05 30.96
#